data_AF-A0A0D8XHR8-F1
#
_entry.id   AF-A0A0D8XHR8-F1
#
_cell.length_a   1.000
_cell.length_b   1.000
_cell.length_c   1.000
_cell.angle_alpha   90.00
_cell.angle_beta   90.00
_cell.angle_gamma   90.00
#
_symmetry.space_group_name_H-M   'P 1'
#
loop_
_entity.id
_entity.type
_entity.pdbx_description
1 polymer ?
#
loop_
_entity_poly.entity_id
_entity_poly.type
_entity_poly.pdbx_seq_one_letter_code
_entity_poly.pdbx_strand_id
1 'polypeptide(L)'
;MNCNSVELSKLFIVALPELDPAVSSSLCLTTTQILFIRKTWAHARNHGALEPAISIFRNSFFKNPEIRSIMMHGAKSAGHERLKKHAQIFTVIMDDLIANLENPKATVRSLREAGEKHVFPVRDQCKCY
;
A
#
# COMPACT_ATOMS: atom_id res chain seq x y z
N MET A 1 -4.10 -18.26 -18.72
CA MET A 1 -2.84 -18.31 -17.93
C MET A 1 -3.03 -17.43 -16.71
N ASN A 2 -3.34 -18.04 -15.55
CA ASN A 2 -3.57 -17.38 -14.26
C ASN A 2 -2.38 -17.67 -13.35
N CYS A 3 -1.32 -16.90 -13.50
CA CYS A 3 -0.25 -16.70 -12.51
C CYS A 3 0.07 -15.21 -12.56
N ASN A 4 0.45 -14.59 -11.44
CA ASN A 4 1.16 -13.29 -11.30
C ASN A 4 0.58 -12.39 -10.19
N SER A 5 -0.73 -12.45 -9.90
CA SER A 5 -1.33 -11.55 -8.89
C SER A 5 -0.94 -11.94 -7.44
N VAL A 6 -0.76 -13.24 -7.19
CA VAL A 6 -0.40 -13.76 -5.86
C VAL A 6 1.08 -13.50 -5.53
N GLU A 7 1.99 -13.57 -6.50
CA GLU A 7 3.42 -13.33 -6.28
C GLU A 7 3.74 -11.86 -5.94
N LEU A 8 3.10 -10.90 -6.60
CA LEU A 8 3.28 -9.48 -6.31
C LEU A 8 2.89 -9.13 -4.87
N SER A 9 1.81 -9.74 -4.37
CA SER A 9 1.38 -9.57 -2.99
C SER A 9 2.32 -10.22 -1.96
N LYS A 10 3.05 -11.27 -2.36
CA LYS A 10 4.08 -11.91 -1.52
C LYS A 10 5.36 -11.08 -1.52
N LEU A 11 5.78 -10.56 -2.67
CA LEU A 11 6.96 -9.70 -2.79
C LEU A 11 6.84 -8.40 -1.98
N PHE A 12 5.65 -7.80 -1.89
CA PHE A 12 5.44 -6.60 -1.06
C PHE A 12 5.32 -6.88 0.45
N ILE A 13 4.92 -8.09 0.83
CA ILE A 13 4.70 -8.46 2.25
C ILE A 13 5.97 -9.07 2.89
N VAL A 14 6.89 -9.63 2.12
CA VAL A 14 8.06 -10.39 2.64
C VAL A 14 9.25 -9.49 3.05
N ALA A 15 9.11 -8.16 3.07
CA ALA A 15 10.22 -7.24 3.42
C ALA A 15 10.23 -6.75 4.89
N LEU A 16 9.40 -7.29 5.78
CA LEU A 16 9.37 -6.89 7.19
C LEU A 16 9.75 -8.09 8.08
N PRO A 17 11.03 -8.20 8.50
CA PRO A 17 11.35 -8.99 9.68
C PRO A 17 10.83 -8.22 10.91
N GLU A 18 10.14 -8.94 11.79
CA GLU A 18 9.73 -8.44 13.10
C GLU A 18 10.93 -7.81 13.83
N LEU A 19 10.87 -6.50 14.09
CA LEU A 19 11.86 -5.81 14.91
C LEU A 19 11.21 -4.81 15.86
N ASP A 20 11.69 -4.88 17.10
CA ASP A 20 11.46 -4.05 18.28
C ASP A 20 11.30 -2.52 18.02
N PRO A 21 10.66 -1.78 18.94
CA PRO A 21 10.41 -0.36 18.79
C PRO A 21 11.67 0.45 19.13
N ALA A 22 12.17 1.22 18.17
CA ALA A 22 13.04 2.42 18.31
C ALA A 22 14.33 2.45 17.48
N VAL A 23 14.54 1.54 16.52
CA VAL A 23 15.57 1.77 15.50
C VAL A 23 14.91 2.41 14.29
N SER A 24 15.16 3.70 14.06
CA SER A 24 14.93 4.33 12.74
C SER A 24 15.88 3.67 11.74
N SER A 25 15.50 2.49 11.24
CA SER A 25 16.18 1.79 10.17
C SER A 25 16.00 2.61 8.90
N SER A 26 16.99 3.44 8.59
CA SER A 26 17.09 4.06 7.27
C SER A 26 17.15 2.93 6.23
N LEU A 27 16.22 2.96 5.27
CA LEU A 27 16.16 2.00 4.18
C LEU A 27 17.38 2.20 3.26
N CYS A 28 18.52 1.59 3.59
CA CYS A 28 19.73 1.64 2.76
C CYS A 28 19.62 0.58 1.65
N LEU A 29 18.92 0.91 0.57
CA LEU A 29 18.81 0.04 -0.59
C LEU A 29 20.07 0.13 -1.46
N THR A 30 20.61 -1.02 -1.86
CA THR A 30 21.65 -1.08 -2.91
C THR A 30 21.07 -0.70 -4.27
N THR A 31 21.92 -0.25 -5.20
CA THR A 31 21.51 0.06 -6.58
C THR A 31 20.80 -1.11 -7.26
N THR A 32 21.28 -2.35 -7.03
CA THR A 32 20.65 -3.55 -7.57
C THR A 32 19.23 -3.75 -7.02
N GLN A 33 19.01 -3.53 -5.73
CA GLN A 33 17.69 -3.61 -5.12
C GLN A 33 16.75 -2.53 -5.67
N ILE A 34 17.23 -1.30 -5.83
CA ILE A 34 16.45 -0.20 -6.42
C ILE A 34 16.02 -0.55 -7.85
N LEU A 35 16.95 -1.03 -8.69
CA LEU A 35 16.64 -1.46 -10.05
C LEU A 35 15.63 -2.61 -10.08
N PHE A 36 15.76 -3.58 -9.17
CA PHE A 36 14.84 -4.69 -9.06
C PHE A 36 13.42 -4.23 -8.67
N ILE A 37 13.30 -3.33 -7.69
CA ILE A 37 12.01 -2.75 -7.27
C ILE A 37 11.37 -1.98 -8.43
N ARG A 38 12.12 -1.10 -9.10
CA ARG A 38 11.63 -0.32 -10.25
C ARG A 38 11.13 -1.23 -11.38
N LYS A 39 11.89 -2.28 -11.73
CA LYS A 39 11.49 -3.25 -12.77
C LYS A 39 10.23 -4.03 -12.39
N THR A 40 10.18 -4.53 -11.16
CA THR A 40 9.02 -5.27 -10.64
C THR A 40 7.77 -4.41 -10.65
N TRP A 41 7.89 -3.16 -10.20
CA TRP A 41 6.78 -2.22 -10.21
C TRP A 41 6.32 -1.88 -11.62
N ALA A 42 7.23 -1.52 -12.53
CA ALA A 42 6.89 -1.25 -13.93
C ALA A 42 6.19 -2.43 -14.60
N HIS A 43 6.64 -3.66 -14.33
CA HIS A 43 5.98 -4.86 -14.82
C HIS A 43 4.54 -4.99 -14.31
N ALA A 44 4.32 -4.79 -13.01
CA ALA A 44 2.97 -4.80 -12.42
C ALA A 44 2.07 -3.73 -13.06
N ARG A 45 2.59 -2.52 -13.32
CA ARG A 45 1.85 -1.39 -13.91
C ARG A 45 1.40 -1.68 -15.36
N ASN A 46 2.15 -2.49 -16.10
CA ASN A 46 1.81 -2.85 -17.48
C ASN A 46 0.57 -3.75 -17.61
N HIS A 47 0.12 -4.38 -16.52
CA HIS A 47 -1.11 -5.17 -16.48
C HIS A 47 -2.39 -4.34 -16.27
N GLY A 48 -2.27 -3.01 -16.27
CA GLY A 48 -3.37 -2.07 -16.11
C GLY A 48 -3.12 -1.12 -14.95
N ALA A 49 -3.63 0.11 -15.08
CA ALA A 49 -3.20 1.18 -14.19
C ALA A 49 -3.66 1.01 -12.73
N LEU A 50 -4.72 0.22 -12.49
CA LEU A 50 -5.45 0.20 -11.22
C LEU A 50 -5.67 -1.22 -10.67
N GLU A 51 -5.74 -2.23 -11.54
CA GLU A 51 -5.98 -3.63 -11.14
C GLU A 51 -4.94 -4.19 -10.16
N PRO A 52 -3.63 -3.93 -10.31
CA PRO A 52 -2.63 -4.39 -9.34
C PRO A 52 -2.90 -3.83 -7.94
N ALA A 53 -3.24 -2.53 -7.83
CA ALA A 53 -3.54 -1.88 -6.56
C ALA A 53 -4.83 -2.43 -5.92
N ILE A 54 -5.89 -2.60 -6.71
CA ILE A 54 -7.15 -3.20 -6.22
C ILE A 54 -6.91 -4.63 -5.71
N SER A 55 -6.11 -5.43 -6.42
CA SER A 55 -5.78 -6.79 -6.01
C SER A 55 -5.05 -6.84 -4.67
N ILE A 56 -4.08 -5.94 -4.46
CA ILE A 56 -3.37 -5.80 -3.18
C ILE A 56 -4.36 -5.58 -2.04
N PHE A 57 -5.28 -4.62 -2.18
CA PHE A 57 -6.27 -4.34 -1.15
C PHE A 57 -7.25 -5.51 -0.93
N ARG A 58 -7.72 -6.17 -2.00
CA ARG A 58 -8.58 -7.37 -1.87
C ARG A 58 -7.89 -8.49 -1.10
N ASN A 59 -6.60 -8.72 -1.33
CA ASN A 59 -5.82 -9.68 -0.57
C ASN A 59 -5.68 -9.26 0.90
N SER A 60 -5.42 -7.98 1.16
CA SER A 60 -5.37 -7.45 2.53
C SER A 60 -6.68 -7.63 3.29
N PHE A 61 -7.83 -7.48 2.62
CA PHE A 61 -9.16 -7.71 3.21
C PHE A 61 -9.42 -9.17 3.57
N PHE A 62 -8.83 -10.09 2.81
CA PHE A 62 -8.92 -11.52 3.11
C PHE A 62 -8.11 -11.86 4.38
N LYS A 63 -6.93 -11.27 4.52
CA LYS A 63 -6.06 -11.49 5.68
C LYS A 63 -6.52 -10.74 6.93
N ASN A 64 -7.13 -9.57 6.77
CA ASN A 64 -7.54 -8.68 7.85
C ASN A 64 -9.00 -8.21 7.64
N PRO A 65 -9.99 -8.91 8.21
CA PRO A 65 -11.41 -8.59 8.00
C PRO A 65 -11.82 -7.22 8.57
N GLU A 66 -11.11 -6.70 9.57
CA GLU A 66 -11.35 -5.35 10.13
C GLU A 66 -11.11 -4.25 9.09
N ILE A 67 -10.02 -4.36 8.33
CA ILE A 67 -9.71 -3.43 7.23
C ILE A 67 -10.80 -3.50 6.16
N ARG A 68 -11.32 -4.70 5.87
CA ARG A 68 -12.45 -4.88 4.97
C ARG A 68 -13.69 -4.12 5.46
N SER A 69 -14.00 -4.25 6.75
CA SER A 69 -15.16 -3.59 7.38
C SER A 69 -15.08 -2.07 7.20
N ILE A 70 -13.92 -1.47 7.46
CA ILE A 70 -13.69 -0.02 7.31
C ILE A 70 -13.82 0.41 5.84
N MET A 71 -13.16 -0.29 4.91
CA MET A 71 -13.14 0.10 3.50
C MET A 71 -14.49 -0.10 2.81
N MET A 72 -15.20 -1.18 3.14
CA MET A 72 -16.45 -1.57 2.49
C MET A 72 -17.69 -1.06 3.23
N HIS A 73 -17.52 -0.22 4.26
CA HIS A 73 -18.62 0.34 5.04
C HIS A 73 -19.60 1.15 4.16
N GLY A 74 -20.90 0.95 4.41
CA GLY A 74 -22.01 1.62 3.73
C GLY A 74 -22.68 0.75 2.66
N ALA A 75 -23.47 1.38 1.80
CA ALA A 75 -24.12 0.69 0.67
C ALA A 75 -23.07 0.07 -0.26
N LYS A 76 -23.43 -1.03 -0.93
CA LYS A 76 -22.49 -1.83 -1.75
C LYS A 76 -21.70 -0.99 -2.76
N SER A 77 -22.31 0.00 -3.41
CA SER A 77 -21.62 0.90 -4.35
C SER A 77 -20.61 1.83 -3.68
N ALA A 78 -20.88 2.31 -2.47
CA ALA A 78 -20.03 3.28 -1.76
C ALA A 78 -18.67 2.69 -1.38
N GLY A 79 -18.64 1.43 -0.92
CA GLY A 79 -17.40 0.74 -0.59
C GLY A 79 -16.50 0.50 -1.81
N HIS A 80 -17.09 0.15 -2.95
CA HIS A 80 -16.35 -0.08 -4.19
C HIS A 80 -15.75 1.21 -4.77
N GLU A 81 -16.50 2.32 -4.75
CA GLU A 81 -15.97 3.62 -5.18
C GLU A 81 -14.87 4.13 -4.24
N ARG A 82 -15.01 3.92 -2.92
CA ARG A 82 -13.96 4.25 -1.94
C ARG A 82 -12.69 3.45 -2.21
N LEU A 83 -12.81 2.14 -2.44
CA LEU A 83 -11.68 1.28 -2.80
C LEU A 83 -11.01 1.76 -4.08
N LYS A 84 -11.79 2.08 -5.12
CA LYS A 84 -11.26 2.55 -6.41
C LYS A 84 -10.45 3.83 -6.24
N LYS A 85 -10.99 4.82 -5.51
CA LYS A 85 -10.30 6.08 -5.22
C LYS A 85 -9.03 5.85 -4.38
N HIS A 86 -9.11 4.99 -3.37
CA HIS A 86 -7.98 4.67 -2.51
C HIS A 86 -6.86 3.96 -3.29
N ALA A 87 -7.21 3.02 -4.17
CA ALA A 87 -6.27 2.34 -5.05
C ALA A 87 -5.58 3.30 -6.04
N GLN A 88 -6.32 4.27 -6.59
CA GLN A 88 -5.73 5.31 -7.45
C GLN A 88 -4.70 6.16 -6.71
N ILE A 89 -5.06 6.65 -5.51
CA ILE A 89 -4.16 7.46 -4.67
C ILE A 89 -2.92 6.65 -4.28
N PHE A 90 -3.11 5.39 -3.86
CA PHE A 90 -2.02 4.47 -3.57
C PHE A 90 -1.06 4.33 -4.75
N THR A 91 -1.57 4.10 -5.96
CA THR A 91 -0.74 3.97 -7.16
C THR A 91 0.11 5.21 -7.41
N VAL A 92 -0.46 6.41 -7.27
CA VAL A 92 0.29 7.66 -7.48
C VAL A 92 1.40 7.83 -6.43
N ILE A 93 1.11 7.56 -5.16
CA ILE A 93 2.10 7.66 -4.09
C ILE A 93 3.23 6.64 -4.29
N MET A 94 2.89 5.42 -4.71
CA MET A 94 3.87 4.38 -4.98
C MET A 94 4.70 4.66 -6.23
N ASP A 95 4.11 5.21 -7.29
CA ASP A 95 4.83 5.66 -8.49
C ASP A 95 5.89 6.72 -8.10
N ASP A 96 5.51 7.72 -7.28
CA ASP A 96 6.42 8.76 -6.78
C ASP A 96 7.51 8.20 -5.86
N LEU A 97 7.14 7.31 -4.93
CA LEU A 97 8.07 6.66 -4.02
C LEU A 97 9.14 5.87 -4.77
N ILE A 98 8.73 5.04 -5.73
CA ILE A 98 9.61 4.12 -6.46
C ILE A 98 10.51 4.89 -7.44
N ALA A 99 10.02 5.98 -8.02
CA ALA A 99 10.84 6.88 -8.83
C ALA A 99 11.99 7.49 -8.01
N ASN A 100 11.75 7.82 -6.74
CA ASN A 100 12.66 8.58 -5.89
C ASN A 100 13.41 7.75 -4.82
N LEU A 101 13.51 6.42 -4.96
CA LEU A 101 14.20 5.56 -3.97
C LEU A 101 15.67 5.96 -3.71
N GLU A 102 16.33 6.60 -4.67
CA GLU A 102 17.72 7.09 -4.53
C GLU A 102 17.80 8.40 -3.74
N ASN A 103 16.68 9.13 -3.61
CA ASN A 103 16.58 10.34 -2.81
C ASN A 103 15.31 10.30 -1.94
N PRO A 104 15.31 9.52 -0.83
CA PRO A 104 14.13 9.35 0.02
C PRO A 104 13.57 10.67 0.58
N LYS A 105 14.41 11.71 0.73
CA LYS A 105 13.96 13.04 1.21
C LYS A 105 12.92 13.66 0.28
N ALA A 106 12.93 13.34 -1.01
CA ALA A 106 11.96 13.86 -1.98
C ALA A 106 10.53 13.38 -1.69
N THR A 107 10.35 12.21 -1.06
CA THR A 107 9.04 11.57 -0.86
C THR A 107 8.51 11.71 0.56
N VAL A 108 9.35 12.14 1.52
CA VAL A 108 9.00 12.27 2.95
C VAL A 108 7.71 13.05 3.17
N ARG A 109 7.54 14.20 2.48
CA ARG A 109 6.34 15.03 2.65
C ARG A 109 5.09 14.28 2.18
N SER A 110 5.10 13.75 0.96
CA SER A 110 3.97 13.02 0.37
C SER A 110 3.60 11.79 1.21
N LEU A 111 4.60 11.06 1.71
CA LEU A 111 4.40 9.92 2.60
C LEU A 111 3.81 10.33 3.96
N ARG A 112 4.29 11.44 4.54
CA ARG A 112 3.74 11.96 5.80
C ARG A 112 2.28 12.35 5.66
N GLU A 113 1.94 13.13 4.64
CA GLU A 113 0.55 13.55 4.38
C GLU A 113 -0.39 12.36 4.09
N ALA A 114 0.12 11.32 3.44
CA ALA A 114 -0.63 10.08 3.25
C ALA A 114 -0.78 9.29 4.55
N GLY A 115 0.28 9.21 5.35
CA GLY A 115 0.31 8.52 6.65
C GLY A 115 -0.61 9.16 7.69
N GLU A 116 -0.67 10.49 7.75
CA GLU A 116 -1.58 11.23 8.64
C GLU A 116 -3.06 10.85 8.42
N LYS A 117 -3.44 10.54 7.17
CA LYS A 117 -4.81 10.07 6.84
C LYS A 117 -5.08 8.63 7.28
N HIS A 118 -4.05 7.86 7.61
CA HIS A 118 -4.15 6.51 8.17
C HIS A 118 -4.10 6.48 9.70
N VAL A 119 -3.78 7.61 10.34
CA VAL A 119 -3.90 7.75 11.79
C VAL A 119 -5.38 7.84 12.13
N PHE A 120 -5.97 6.70 12.45
CA PHE A 120 -7.31 6.66 13.04
C PHE A 120 -7.22 7.13 14.49
N PRO A 121 -7.95 8.17 14.91
CA PRO A 121 -8.10 8.45 16.33
C PRO A 121 -8.82 7.26 16.96
N VAL A 122 -8.11 6.49 17.78
CA VAL A 122 -8.60 5.32 18.55
C VAL A 122 -9.70 5.71 19.57
N ARG A 123 -10.17 6.96 19.62
CA ARG A 123 -10.91 7.47 20.79
C ARG A 123 -12.43 7.47 20.76
N ASP A 124 -13.13 7.24 19.65
CA ASP A 124 -14.60 7.38 19.66
C ASP A 124 -15.40 6.30 18.90
N GLN A 125 -14.86 5.10 18.67
CA GLN A 125 -15.67 3.96 18.16
C GLN A 125 -16.13 2.97 19.23
N CYS A 126 -15.92 3.29 20.51
CA CYS A 126 -16.49 2.53 21.62
C CYS A 126 -17.43 3.39 22.47
N LYS A 127 -18.38 4.08 21.82
CA LYS A 127 -19.58 4.61 22.49
C LYS A 127 -20.79 4.54 21.56
N CYS A 128 -21.88 4.02 22.13
CA CYS A 128 -23.27 4.01 21.65
C CYS A 128 -23.60 2.89 20.64
N TYR A 129 -24.55 1.97 20.85
CA TYR A 129 -25.52 1.66 21.93
C TYR A 129 -25.78 0.15 21.90
#